data_AF-H1LWK8-F1
#
_entry.id   AF-H1LWK8-F1
#
_cell.length_a   1.000
_cell.length_b   1.000
_cell.length_c   1.000
_cell.angle_alpha   90.00
_cell.angle_beta   90.00
_cell.angle_gamma   90.00
#
_symmetry.space_group_name_H-M   'P 1'
#
loop_
_entity.id
_entity.type
_entity.pdbx_description
1 polymer ?
#
loop_
_entity_poly.entity_id
_entity_poly.type
_entity_poly.pdbx_seq_one_letter_code
_entity_poly.pdbx_strand_id
1 'polypeptide(L)'
;MSRIEQVITEIEEFVNRCKTVALSNSIIKVNKEEFVALLNELRQEIPEEVTQSQKVISNKESILLDAKDKAEKEILDANLKSNSIKDDAKRKADAIILSARKESEAIMLEANKLKSQLVNENQIMQAAYAESDRIIAYARMDADKIIYEANAEADELRKSSVRYSDELLQSIQEIISGALVDGQNKFSQYLNSLQYYTEEIGKNRQELATSIVPADPNSQEQ
;
A
#
# COMPACT_ATOMS: atom_id res chain seq x y z
N MET A 1 -35.64 24.30 -85.95
CA MET A 1 -36.50 25.45 -86.28
C MET A 1 -37.94 25.03 -86.06
N SER A 2 -38.75 25.85 -85.39
CA SER A 2 -40.21 25.62 -85.27
C SER A 2 -40.87 25.74 -86.64
N ARG A 3 -42.08 25.17 -86.80
CA ARG A 3 -42.90 25.38 -88.01
C ARG A 3 -43.18 26.87 -88.24
N ILE A 4 -43.34 27.64 -87.17
CA ILE A 4 -43.48 29.11 -87.23
C ILE A 4 -42.26 29.76 -87.90
N GLU A 5 -41.04 29.38 -87.48
CA GLU A 5 -39.79 29.90 -88.05
C GLU A 5 -39.66 29.55 -89.55
N GLN A 6 -40.13 28.35 -89.94
CA GLN A 6 -40.16 27.94 -91.34
C GLN A 6 -41.15 28.78 -92.15
N VAL A 7 -42.38 28.99 -91.67
CA VAL A 7 -43.39 29.79 -92.37
C VAL A 7 -42.97 31.27 -92.45
N ILE A 8 -42.30 31.81 -91.42
CA ILE A 8 -41.71 33.16 -91.47
C ILE A 8 -40.64 33.23 -92.56
N THR A 9 -39.74 32.25 -92.63
CA THR A 9 -38.70 32.18 -93.68
C THR A 9 -39.34 32.08 -95.07
N GLU A 10 -40.39 31.27 -95.23
CA GLU A 10 -41.13 31.12 -96.49
C GLU A 10 -41.84 32.44 -96.89
N ILE A 11 -42.36 33.20 -95.92
CA ILE A 11 -42.92 34.55 -96.15
C ILE A 11 -41.84 35.55 -96.57
N GLU A 12 -40.68 35.56 -95.91
CA GLU A 12 -39.55 36.43 -96.26
C GLU A 12 -39.03 36.13 -97.67
N GLU A 13 -38.86 34.84 -98.01
CA GLU A 13 -38.49 34.39 -99.35
C GLU A 13 -39.56 34.73 -100.40
N PHE A 14 -40.85 34.61 -100.07
CA PHE A 14 -41.94 35.02 -100.94
C PHE A 14 -41.90 36.53 -101.22
N VAL A 15 -41.69 37.35 -100.19
CA VAL A 15 -41.56 38.81 -100.31
C VAL A 15 -40.35 39.18 -101.18
N ASN A 16 -39.21 38.53 -100.99
CA ASN A 16 -37.99 38.76 -101.78
C ASN A 16 -38.16 38.39 -103.27
N ARG A 17 -39.04 37.44 -103.60
CA ARG A 17 -39.34 37.04 -104.98
C ARG A 17 -40.35 37.95 -105.70
N CYS A 18 -41.03 38.84 -104.97
CA CYS A 18 -42.03 39.72 -105.55
C CYS A 18 -41.41 40.84 -106.40
N LYS A 19 -42.04 41.16 -107.54
CA LYS A 19 -41.58 42.23 -108.45
C LYS A 19 -42.01 43.60 -107.92
N THR A 20 -41.16 44.61 -108.06
CA THR A 20 -41.52 46.00 -107.72
C THR A 20 -42.49 46.60 -108.74
N VAL A 21 -43.32 47.54 -108.29
CA VAL A 21 -44.22 48.30 -109.15
C VAL A 21 -43.43 49.40 -109.87
N ALA A 22 -43.80 49.71 -111.12
CA ALA A 22 -43.11 50.71 -111.94
C ALA A 22 -43.00 52.07 -111.22
N LEU A 23 -41.80 52.67 -111.25
CA LEU A 23 -41.43 53.94 -110.59
C LEU A 23 -41.41 53.92 -109.05
N SER A 24 -41.47 52.75 -108.40
CA SER A 24 -41.29 52.61 -106.95
C SER A 24 -40.35 51.46 -106.60
N ASN A 25 -39.33 51.75 -105.79
CA ASN A 25 -38.41 50.74 -105.28
C ASN A 25 -38.85 50.17 -103.91
N SER A 26 -39.95 50.68 -103.34
CA SER A 26 -40.43 50.30 -102.00
C SER A 26 -41.79 49.59 -102.01
N ILE A 27 -42.41 49.41 -103.19
CA ILE A 27 -43.74 48.78 -103.34
C ILE A 27 -43.61 47.52 -104.20
N ILE A 28 -44.00 46.39 -103.64
CA ILE A 28 -43.98 45.09 -104.30
C ILE A 28 -45.38 44.66 -104.76
N LYS A 29 -45.45 43.95 -105.88
CA LYS A 29 -46.66 43.30 -106.38
C LYS A 29 -46.70 41.86 -105.86
N VAL A 30 -47.68 41.56 -105.02
CA VAL A 30 -47.87 40.25 -104.38
C VAL A 30 -49.03 39.47 -105.01
N ASN A 31 -48.91 38.13 -105.04
CA ASN A 31 -50.06 37.27 -105.22
C ASN A 31 -50.83 37.21 -103.90
N LYS A 32 -52.05 37.74 -103.89
CA LYS A 32 -52.89 37.83 -102.70
C LYS A 32 -53.23 36.45 -102.13
N GLU A 33 -53.49 35.46 -102.98
CA GLU A 33 -53.93 34.12 -102.53
C GLU A 33 -52.79 33.37 -101.84
N GLU A 34 -51.59 33.39 -102.44
CA GLU A 34 -50.39 32.74 -101.90
C GLU A 34 -49.94 33.41 -100.59
N PHE A 35 -49.93 34.74 -100.53
CA PHE A 35 -49.56 35.47 -99.32
C PHE A 35 -50.56 35.25 -98.16
N VAL A 36 -51.85 35.25 -98.46
CA VAL A 36 -52.89 34.99 -97.46
C VAL A 36 -52.84 33.54 -96.97
N ALA A 37 -52.47 32.58 -97.82
CA ALA A 37 -52.26 31.20 -97.42
C ALA A 37 -51.13 31.07 -96.39
N LEU A 38 -49.95 31.67 -96.66
CA LEU A 38 -48.82 31.68 -95.73
C LEU A 38 -49.16 32.37 -94.40
N LEU A 39 -49.89 33.50 -94.43
CA LEU A 39 -50.34 34.19 -93.21
C LEU A 39 -51.37 33.39 -92.42
N ASN A 40 -52.25 32.64 -93.09
CA ASN A 40 -53.23 31.78 -92.44
C ASN A 40 -52.56 30.58 -91.78
N GLU A 41 -51.55 30.00 -92.43
CA GLU A 41 -50.74 28.93 -91.86
C GLU A 41 -49.99 29.43 -90.62
N LEU A 42 -49.29 30.58 -90.72
CA LEU A 42 -48.64 31.21 -89.57
C LEU A 42 -49.64 31.46 -88.42
N ARG A 43 -50.85 31.92 -88.74
CA ARG A 43 -51.92 32.16 -87.75
C ARG A 43 -52.44 30.86 -87.12
N GLN A 44 -52.40 29.73 -87.81
CA GLN A 44 -52.80 28.43 -87.27
C GLN A 44 -51.73 27.82 -86.36
N GLU A 45 -50.46 28.02 -86.67
CA GLU A 45 -49.33 27.46 -85.91
C GLU A 45 -49.05 28.23 -84.60
N ILE A 46 -49.30 29.54 -84.56
CA ILE A 46 -49.06 30.39 -83.36
C ILE A 46 -49.79 29.89 -82.10
N PRO A 47 -51.11 29.60 -82.11
CA PRO A 47 -51.82 29.10 -80.94
C PRO A 47 -51.25 27.79 -80.37
N GLU A 48 -50.80 26.88 -81.23
CA GLU A 48 -50.25 25.60 -80.82
C GLU A 48 -48.89 25.78 -80.13
N GLU A 49 -48.00 26.59 -80.70
CA GLU A 49 -46.68 26.91 -80.11
C GLU A 49 -46.82 27.67 -78.78
N VAL A 50 -47.78 28.61 -78.68
CA VAL A 50 -48.09 29.31 -77.42
C VAL A 50 -48.59 28.32 -76.35
N THR A 51 -49.44 27.37 -76.72
CA THR A 51 -49.95 26.34 -75.80
C THR A 51 -48.82 25.42 -75.32
N GLN A 52 -47.94 25.00 -76.23
CA GLN A 52 -46.79 24.18 -75.89
C GLN A 52 -45.83 24.91 -74.95
N SER A 53 -45.53 26.19 -75.24
CA SER A 53 -44.71 27.04 -74.38
C SER A 53 -45.32 27.23 -72.99
N GLN A 54 -46.63 27.50 -72.92
CA GLN A 54 -47.35 27.64 -71.65
C GLN A 54 -47.30 26.35 -70.82
N LYS A 55 -47.40 25.18 -71.48
CA LYS A 55 -47.26 23.87 -70.83
C LYS A 55 -45.86 23.66 -70.27
N VAL A 56 -44.82 24.03 -71.02
CA VAL A 56 -43.43 23.94 -70.54
C VAL A 56 -43.21 24.85 -69.33
N ILE A 57 -43.73 26.08 -69.37
CA ILE A 57 -43.65 27.02 -68.23
C ILE A 57 -44.36 26.44 -67.00
N SER A 58 -45.60 25.95 -67.16
CA SER A 58 -46.35 25.35 -66.06
C SER A 58 -45.66 24.11 -65.48
N ASN A 59 -45.13 23.22 -66.32
CA ASN A 59 -44.36 22.06 -65.88
C ASN A 59 -43.09 22.49 -65.13
N LYS A 60 -42.38 23.51 -65.61
CA LYS A 60 -41.20 24.06 -64.94
C LYS A 60 -41.54 24.61 -63.56
N GLU A 61 -42.63 25.37 -63.44
CA GLU A 61 -43.09 25.91 -62.16
C GLU A 61 -43.43 24.81 -61.16
N SER A 62 -44.13 23.76 -61.61
CA SER A 62 -44.43 22.58 -60.78
C SER A 62 -43.17 21.86 -60.33
N ILE A 63 -42.19 21.65 -61.22
CA ILE A 63 -40.91 21.02 -60.87
C ILE A 63 -40.14 21.86 -59.84
N LEU A 64 -40.14 23.19 -60.00
CA LEU A 64 -39.47 24.09 -59.07
C LEU A 64 -40.13 24.09 -57.69
N LEU A 65 -41.47 24.03 -57.64
CA LEU A 65 -42.20 23.94 -56.38
C LEU A 65 -41.90 22.62 -55.67
N ASP A 66 -42.02 21.49 -56.38
CA ASP A 66 -41.70 20.16 -55.84
C ASP A 66 -40.26 20.07 -55.34
N ALA A 67 -39.32 20.67 -56.07
CA ALA A 67 -37.90 20.70 -55.67
C ALA A 67 -37.68 21.53 -54.40
N LYS A 68 -38.37 22.67 -54.26
CA LYS A 68 -38.32 23.49 -53.04
C LYS A 68 -38.91 22.76 -51.85
N ASP A 69 -40.09 22.16 -52.00
CA ASP A 69 -40.76 21.43 -50.93
C ASP A 69 -39.92 20.23 -50.45
N LYS A 70 -39.29 19.50 -51.38
CA LYS A 70 -38.35 18.42 -51.04
C LYS A 70 -37.12 18.94 -50.30
N ALA A 71 -36.51 20.03 -50.77
CA ALA A 71 -35.34 20.61 -50.11
C ALA A 71 -35.66 21.11 -48.70
N GLU A 72 -36.79 21.79 -48.50
CA GLU A 72 -37.23 22.25 -47.19
C GLU A 72 -37.47 21.08 -46.24
N LYS A 73 -38.12 20.01 -46.72
CA LYS A 73 -38.35 18.80 -45.93
C LYS A 73 -37.03 18.11 -45.55
N GLU A 74 -36.10 17.95 -46.49
CA GLU A 74 -34.79 17.35 -46.21
C GLU A 74 -33.99 18.16 -45.18
N ILE A 75 -34.01 19.50 -45.28
CA ILE A 75 -33.37 20.39 -44.30
C ILE A 75 -34.02 20.23 -42.93
N LEU A 76 -35.34 20.17 -42.86
CA LEU A 76 -36.07 19.97 -41.61
C LEU A 76 -35.71 18.62 -40.96
N ASP A 77 -35.76 17.54 -41.73
CA ASP A 77 -35.44 16.19 -41.25
C ASP A 77 -33.98 16.08 -40.80
N ALA A 78 -33.05 16.69 -41.56
CA ALA A 78 -31.64 16.75 -41.19
C ALA A 78 -31.41 17.51 -39.88
N ASN A 79 -32.11 18.63 -39.68
CA ASN A 79 -32.02 19.42 -38.45
C ASN A 79 -32.59 18.67 -37.24
N LEU A 80 -33.75 18.01 -37.41
CA LEU A 80 -34.36 17.19 -36.35
C LEU A 80 -33.42 16.04 -35.95
N LYS A 81 -32.85 15.33 -36.93
CA LYS A 81 -31.91 14.24 -36.67
C LYS A 81 -30.62 14.75 -36.02
N SER A 82 -30.09 15.89 -36.48
CA SER A 82 -28.91 16.52 -35.88
C SER A 82 -29.13 16.89 -34.41
N ASN A 83 -30.29 17.47 -34.08
CA ASN A 83 -30.64 17.83 -32.72
C ASN A 83 -30.81 16.59 -31.83
N SER A 84 -31.50 15.56 -32.33
CA SER A 84 -31.64 14.28 -31.61
C SER A 84 -30.28 13.64 -31.32
N ILE A 85 -29.35 13.62 -32.30
CA ILE A 85 -28.00 13.08 -32.10
C ILE A 85 -27.24 13.90 -31.05
N LYS A 86 -27.35 15.23 -31.07
CA LYS A 86 -26.71 16.11 -30.07
C LYS A 86 -27.24 15.85 -28.66
N ASP A 87 -28.54 15.65 -28.52
CA ASP A 87 -29.17 15.41 -27.22
C ASP A 87 -28.84 14.02 -26.67
N ASP A 88 -28.78 13.01 -27.54
CA ASP A 88 -28.34 11.66 -27.17
C ASP A 88 -26.84 11.65 -26.80
N ALA A 89 -26.01 12.37 -27.54
CA ALA A 89 -24.58 12.50 -27.24
C ALA A 89 -24.35 13.20 -25.89
N LYS A 90 -25.08 14.28 -25.60
CA LYS A 90 -25.04 14.96 -24.30
C LYS A 90 -25.45 14.02 -23.17
N ARG A 91 -26.58 13.32 -23.30
CA ARG A 91 -27.03 12.35 -22.27
C ARG A 91 -26.01 11.24 -22.02
N LYS A 92 -25.39 10.71 -23.07
CA LYS A 92 -24.32 9.71 -22.93
C LYS A 92 -23.08 10.29 -22.24
N ALA A 93 -22.66 11.49 -22.60
CA ALA A 93 -21.53 12.16 -21.96
C ALA A 93 -21.78 12.39 -20.46
N ASP A 94 -22.96 12.90 -20.11
CA ASP A 94 -23.35 13.13 -18.70
C ASP A 94 -23.38 11.83 -17.91
N ALA A 95 -23.89 10.74 -18.50
CA ALA A 95 -23.90 9.43 -17.88
C ALA A 95 -22.48 8.89 -17.62
N ILE A 96 -21.56 9.04 -18.58
CA ILE A 96 -20.15 8.63 -18.43
C ILE A 96 -19.47 9.43 -17.33
N ILE A 97 -19.68 10.75 -17.28
CA ILE A 97 -19.11 11.62 -16.24
C ILE A 97 -19.64 11.21 -14.87
N LEU A 98 -20.94 10.94 -14.76
CA LEU A 98 -21.56 10.52 -13.52
C LEU A 98 -21.01 9.16 -13.04
N SER A 99 -20.91 8.18 -13.94
CA SER A 99 -20.37 6.86 -13.58
C SER A 99 -18.90 6.94 -13.17
N ALA A 100 -18.09 7.70 -13.90
CA ALA A 100 -16.67 7.90 -13.59
C ALA A 100 -16.46 8.59 -12.24
N ARG A 101 -17.30 9.58 -11.90
CA ARG A 101 -17.28 10.22 -10.58
C ARG A 101 -17.61 9.23 -9.47
N LYS A 102 -18.68 8.45 -9.64
CA LYS A 102 -19.10 7.45 -8.65
C LYS A 102 -18.03 6.37 -8.42
N GLU A 103 -17.40 5.90 -9.49
CA GLU A 103 -16.31 4.92 -9.41
C GLU A 103 -15.08 5.51 -8.72
N SER A 104 -14.69 6.74 -9.07
CA SER A 104 -13.60 7.46 -8.42
C SER A 104 -13.85 7.67 -6.92
N GLU A 105 -15.07 8.05 -6.53
CA GLU A 105 -15.47 8.19 -5.12
C GLU A 105 -15.35 6.85 -4.37
N ALA A 106 -15.78 5.74 -4.99
CA ALA A 106 -15.66 4.41 -4.40
C ALA A 106 -14.18 4.00 -4.19
N ILE A 107 -13.34 4.22 -5.20
CA ILE A 107 -11.90 3.93 -5.12
C ILE A 107 -11.25 4.79 -4.02
N MET A 108 -11.58 6.08 -3.95
CA MET A 108 -11.04 6.98 -2.92
C MET A 108 -11.48 6.59 -1.51
N LEU A 109 -12.73 6.13 -1.36
CA LEU A 109 -13.23 5.64 -0.08
C LEU A 109 -12.46 4.39 0.37
N GLU A 110 -12.28 3.42 -0.53
CA GLU A 110 -11.55 2.19 -0.25
C GLU A 110 -10.07 2.46 0.05
N ALA A 111 -9.42 3.31 -0.74
CA ALA A 111 -8.03 3.73 -0.52
C ALA A 111 -7.84 4.41 0.84
N ASN A 112 -8.78 5.27 1.26
CA ASN A 112 -8.73 5.89 2.58
C ASN A 112 -8.93 4.89 3.72
N LYS A 113 -9.84 3.91 3.55
CA LYS A 113 -10.02 2.83 4.52
C LYS A 113 -8.75 2.01 4.68
N LEU A 114 -8.15 1.58 3.58
CA LEU A 114 -6.89 0.83 3.58
C LEU A 114 -5.76 1.64 4.22
N LYS A 115 -5.64 2.92 3.88
CA LYS A 115 -4.66 3.84 4.50
C LYS A 115 -4.82 3.88 6.02
N SER A 116 -6.05 4.04 6.52
CA SER A 116 -6.31 4.06 7.97
C SER A 116 -5.93 2.74 8.64
N GLN A 117 -6.19 1.59 7.99
CA GLN A 117 -5.78 0.29 8.50
C GLN A 117 -4.25 0.17 8.57
N LEU A 118 -3.54 0.52 7.50
CA LEU A 118 -2.07 0.47 7.47
C LEU A 118 -1.42 1.38 8.51
N VAL A 119 -1.95 2.59 8.72
CA VAL A 119 -1.47 3.48 9.78
C VAL A 119 -1.67 2.86 11.15
N ASN A 120 -2.84 2.26 11.40
CA ASN A 120 -3.14 1.60 12.67
C ASN A 120 -2.25 0.38 12.93
N GLU A 121 -2.09 -0.49 11.94
CA GLU A 121 -1.19 -1.64 12.00
C GLU A 121 0.26 -1.22 12.25
N ASN A 122 0.72 -0.15 11.59
CA ASN A 122 2.06 0.40 11.80
C ASN A 122 2.24 0.90 13.24
N GLN A 123 1.25 1.59 13.80
CA GLN A 123 1.28 2.06 15.19
C GLN A 123 1.33 0.89 16.19
N ILE A 124 0.51 -0.14 15.97
CA ILE A 124 0.52 -1.36 16.81
C ILE A 124 1.89 -2.03 16.74
N MET A 125 2.46 -2.15 15.54
CA MET A 125 3.78 -2.74 15.36
C MET A 125 4.88 -1.93 16.05
N GLN A 126 4.87 -0.60 15.93
CA GLN A 126 5.81 0.27 16.66
C GLN A 126 5.68 0.12 18.18
N ALA A 127 4.46 0.07 18.70
CA ALA A 127 4.21 -0.13 20.12
C ALA A 127 4.71 -1.51 20.59
N ALA A 128 4.48 -2.56 19.79
CA ALA A 128 4.98 -3.90 20.06
C ALA A 128 6.52 -3.97 20.08
N TYR A 129 7.20 -3.29 19.17
CA TYR A 129 8.67 -3.19 19.20
C TYR A 129 9.16 -2.45 20.44
N ALA A 130 8.57 -1.30 20.78
CA ALA A 130 8.95 -0.55 21.97
C ALA A 130 8.73 -1.36 23.27
N GLU A 131 7.65 -2.14 23.33
CA GLU A 131 7.38 -3.01 24.47
C GLU A 131 8.35 -4.21 24.52
N SER A 132 8.66 -4.81 23.37
CA SER A 132 9.67 -5.87 23.27
C SER A 132 11.05 -5.39 23.77
N ASP A 133 11.46 -4.19 23.36
CA ASP A 133 12.74 -3.61 23.80
C ASP A 133 12.77 -3.40 25.31
N ARG A 134 11.64 -2.98 25.91
CA ARG A 134 11.50 -2.87 27.37
C ARG A 134 11.62 -4.22 28.04
N ILE A 135 10.93 -5.24 27.55
CA ILE A 135 10.98 -6.60 28.11
C ILE A 135 12.41 -7.13 28.08
N ILE A 136 13.14 -6.95 26.97
CA ILE A 136 14.54 -7.34 26.85
C ILE A 136 15.42 -6.60 27.87
N ALA A 137 15.22 -5.29 28.04
CA ALA A 137 15.96 -4.50 29.01
C ALA A 137 15.68 -4.98 30.45
N TYR A 138 14.42 -5.21 30.81
CA TYR A 138 14.05 -5.75 32.12
C TYR A 138 14.64 -7.14 32.36
N ALA A 139 14.54 -8.04 31.39
CA ALA A 139 15.09 -9.39 31.50
C ALA A 139 16.62 -9.37 31.70
N ARG A 140 17.33 -8.45 31.04
CA ARG A 140 18.78 -8.27 31.25
C ARG A 140 19.09 -7.77 32.66
N MET A 141 18.36 -6.75 33.13
CA MET A 141 18.55 -6.23 34.49
C MET A 141 18.25 -7.29 35.56
N ASP A 142 17.20 -8.08 35.36
CA ASP A 142 16.83 -9.15 36.29
C ASP A 142 17.88 -10.28 36.29
N ALA A 143 18.38 -10.66 35.11
CA ALA A 143 19.48 -11.62 35.00
C ALA A 143 20.76 -11.13 35.71
N ASP A 144 21.13 -9.87 35.51
CA ASP A 144 22.31 -9.27 36.18
C ASP A 144 22.13 -9.27 37.71
N LYS A 145 20.92 -8.98 38.19
CA LYS A 145 20.58 -9.03 39.61
C LYS A 145 20.69 -10.45 40.18
N ILE A 146 20.13 -11.45 39.50
CA ILE A 146 20.21 -12.85 39.92
C ILE A 146 21.68 -13.29 40.04
N ILE A 147 22.51 -12.94 39.04
CA ILE A 147 23.94 -13.26 39.06
C ILE A 147 24.64 -12.59 40.23
N TYR A 148 24.34 -11.30 40.49
CA TYR A 148 24.93 -10.58 41.61
C TYR A 148 24.55 -11.21 42.96
N GLU A 149 23.27 -11.50 43.17
CA GLU A 149 22.75 -12.11 44.40
C GLU A 149 23.35 -13.51 44.61
N ALA A 150 23.43 -14.33 43.57
CA ALA A 150 24.02 -15.67 43.64
C ALA A 150 25.51 -15.63 44.02
N ASN A 151 26.29 -14.69 43.48
CA ASN A 151 27.69 -14.53 43.86
C ASN A 151 27.84 -14.07 45.32
N ALA A 152 27.00 -13.13 45.76
CA ALA A 152 27.02 -12.66 47.14
C ALA A 152 26.67 -13.77 48.14
N GLU A 153 25.66 -14.59 47.83
CA GLU A 153 25.27 -15.75 48.65
C GLU A 153 26.38 -16.81 48.67
N ALA A 154 26.98 -17.12 47.52
CA ALA A 154 28.09 -18.08 47.44
C ALA A 154 29.29 -17.63 48.28
N ASP A 155 29.62 -16.33 48.28
CA ASP A 155 30.69 -15.80 49.11
C ASP A 155 30.39 -15.87 50.61
N GLU A 156 29.14 -15.60 51.02
CA GLU A 156 28.73 -15.75 52.42
C GLU A 156 28.74 -17.22 52.86
N LEU A 157 28.28 -18.14 52.02
CA LEU A 157 28.36 -19.58 52.29
C LEU A 157 29.81 -20.05 52.42
N ARG A 158 30.69 -19.55 51.55
CA ARG A 158 32.13 -19.85 51.64
C ARG A 158 32.71 -19.37 52.96
N LYS A 159 32.41 -18.12 53.38
CA LYS A 159 32.88 -17.58 54.66
C LYS A 159 32.34 -18.38 55.85
N SER A 160 31.05 -18.72 55.85
CA SER A 160 30.46 -19.52 56.93
C SER A 160 31.06 -20.93 57.01
N SER A 161 31.32 -21.57 55.87
CA SER A 161 31.97 -22.88 55.80
C SER A 161 33.41 -22.85 56.32
N VAL A 162 34.16 -21.79 56.00
CA VAL A 162 35.52 -21.58 56.54
C VAL A 162 35.47 -21.38 58.06
N ARG A 163 34.55 -20.54 58.57
CA ARG A 163 34.38 -20.34 60.02
C ARG A 163 34.04 -21.64 60.74
N TYR A 164 33.10 -22.42 60.22
CA TYR A 164 32.73 -23.71 60.79
C TYR A 164 33.93 -24.68 60.84
N SER A 165 34.73 -24.70 59.77
CA SER A 165 35.94 -25.54 59.71
C SER A 165 36.99 -25.08 60.73
N ASP A 166 37.15 -23.77 60.91
CA ASP A 166 38.05 -23.18 61.90
C ASP A 166 37.61 -23.49 63.34
N GLU A 167 36.31 -23.36 63.64
CA GLU A 167 35.73 -23.75 64.93
C GLU A 167 35.96 -25.24 65.24
N LEU A 168 35.83 -26.11 64.24
CA LEU A 168 36.12 -27.54 64.40
C LEU A 168 37.61 -27.80 64.67
N LEU A 169 38.50 -27.13 63.93
CA LEU A 169 39.95 -27.22 64.13
C LEU A 169 40.35 -26.71 65.52
N GLN A 170 39.74 -25.62 65.99
CA GLN A 170 39.95 -25.09 67.33
C GLN A 170 39.53 -26.12 68.39
N SER A 171 38.36 -26.74 68.23
CA SER A 171 37.89 -27.78 69.16
C SER A 171 38.86 -28.97 69.21
N ILE A 172 39.36 -29.42 68.05
CA ILE A 172 40.38 -30.48 67.99
C ILE A 172 41.67 -30.04 68.68
N GLN A 173 42.12 -28.79 68.47
CA GLN A 173 43.31 -28.24 69.11
C GLN A 173 43.17 -28.20 70.64
N GLU A 174 42.01 -27.80 71.16
CA GLU A 174 41.72 -27.79 72.59
C GLU A 174 41.75 -29.20 73.20
N ILE A 175 41.16 -30.20 72.52
CA ILE A 175 41.20 -31.61 72.94
C ILE A 175 42.65 -32.13 72.98
N ILE A 176 43.44 -31.87 71.93
CA ILE A 176 44.84 -32.30 71.87
C ILE A 176 45.66 -31.62 72.97
N SER A 177 45.48 -30.32 73.15
CA SER A 177 46.16 -29.55 74.21
C SER A 177 45.84 -30.09 75.60
N GLY A 178 44.56 -30.36 75.88
CA GLY A 178 44.12 -30.97 77.13
C GLY A 178 44.75 -32.35 77.35
N ALA A 179 44.73 -33.22 76.33
CA ALA A 179 45.33 -34.55 76.42
C ALA A 179 46.86 -34.49 76.66
N LEU A 180 47.56 -33.51 76.07
CA LEU A 180 48.98 -33.29 76.31
C LEU A 180 49.25 -32.87 77.76
N VAL A 181 48.46 -31.93 78.30
CA VAL A 181 48.59 -31.47 79.70
C VAL A 181 48.29 -32.61 80.67
N ASP A 182 47.21 -33.35 80.45
CA ASP A 182 46.83 -34.51 81.27
C ASP A 182 47.91 -35.61 81.22
N GLY A 183 48.49 -35.86 80.04
CA GLY A 183 49.60 -36.77 79.85
C GLY A 183 50.84 -36.34 80.63
N GLN A 184 51.23 -35.07 80.55
CA GLN A 184 52.36 -34.52 81.31
C GLN A 184 52.15 -34.62 82.82
N ASN A 185 50.95 -34.32 83.31
CA ASN A 185 50.59 -34.42 84.72
C ASN A 185 50.69 -35.87 85.21
N LYS A 186 50.09 -36.83 84.47
CA LYS A 186 50.17 -38.26 84.80
C LYS A 186 51.62 -38.78 84.78
N PHE A 187 52.40 -38.39 83.77
CA PHE A 187 53.81 -38.80 83.68
C PHE A 187 54.64 -38.23 84.84
N SER A 188 54.38 -36.99 85.24
CA SER A 188 55.04 -36.37 86.39
C SER A 188 54.67 -37.06 87.71
N GLN A 189 53.39 -37.41 87.90
CA GLN A 189 52.95 -38.21 89.06
C GLN A 189 53.62 -39.59 89.08
N TYR A 190 53.74 -40.23 87.92
CA TYR A 190 54.47 -41.48 87.77
C TYR A 190 55.95 -41.34 88.16
N LEU A 191 56.64 -40.30 87.66
CA LEU A 191 58.02 -40.01 88.03
C LEU A 191 58.20 -39.75 89.52
N ASN A 192 57.32 -38.95 90.14
CA ASN A 192 57.35 -38.69 91.59
C ASN A 192 57.16 -39.98 92.39
N SER A 193 56.29 -40.89 91.92
CA SER A 193 56.10 -42.19 92.57
C SER A 193 57.36 -43.06 92.48
N LEU A 194 58.01 -43.10 91.31
CA LEU A 194 59.28 -43.81 91.13
C LEU A 194 60.40 -43.22 92.01
N GLN A 195 60.46 -41.89 92.13
CA GLN A 195 61.41 -41.20 93.00
C GLN A 195 61.17 -41.57 94.47
N TYR A 196 59.92 -41.49 94.92
CA TYR A 196 59.53 -41.90 96.28
C TYR A 196 59.95 -43.35 96.59
N TYR A 197 59.63 -44.31 95.70
CA TYR A 197 60.05 -45.70 95.92
C TYR A 197 61.57 -45.87 95.94
N THR A 198 62.30 -45.10 95.12
CA THR A 198 63.77 -45.11 95.14
C THR A 198 64.32 -44.61 96.47
N GLU A 199 63.73 -43.55 97.03
CA GLU A 199 64.08 -43.01 98.36
C GLU A 199 63.75 -43.99 99.49
N GLU A 200 62.56 -44.59 99.49
CA GLU A 200 62.15 -45.59 100.50
C GLU A 200 63.03 -46.84 100.44
N ILE A 201 63.37 -47.33 99.24
CA ILE A 201 64.36 -48.40 99.09
C ILE A 201 65.71 -47.96 99.66
N GLY A 202 66.13 -46.71 99.44
CA GLY A 202 67.33 -46.13 100.02
C GLY A 202 67.32 -46.14 101.55
N LYS A 203 66.24 -45.68 102.18
CA LYS A 203 66.04 -45.69 103.64
C LYS A 203 66.05 -47.12 104.19
N ASN A 204 65.29 -48.02 103.58
CA ASN A 204 65.25 -49.44 103.96
C ASN A 204 66.64 -50.08 103.89
N ARG A 205 67.45 -49.75 102.87
CA ARG A 205 68.84 -50.20 102.77
C ARG A 205 69.71 -49.63 103.90
N GLN A 206 69.50 -48.38 104.30
CA GLN A 206 70.22 -47.75 105.40
C GLN A 206 69.85 -48.36 106.75
N GLU A 207 68.55 -48.52 107.04
CA GLU A 207 68.05 -49.18 108.27
C GLU A 207 68.54 -50.63 108.39
N LEU A 208 68.58 -51.35 107.27
CA LEU A 208 69.14 -52.70 107.22
C LEU A 208 70.64 -52.70 107.56
N ALA A 209 71.39 -51.69 107.12
CA ALA A 209 72.82 -51.56 107.45
C ALA A 209 73.04 -51.24 108.95
N THR A 210 72.22 -50.39 109.56
CA THR A 210 72.28 -50.10 111.01
C THR A 210 71.81 -51.26 111.88
N SER A 211 70.87 -52.08 111.40
CA SER A 211 70.40 -53.28 112.10
C SER A 211 71.46 -54.39 112.21
N ILE A 212 72.60 -54.24 111.51
CA ILE A 212 73.77 -55.12 111.60
C ILE A 212 74.76 -54.60 112.68
N VAL A 213 74.52 -53.42 113.30
CA VAL A 213 75.30 -52.91 114.42
C VAL A 213 74.77 -53.51 115.74
N PRO A 214 75.55 -54.31 116.49
CA PRO A 214 75.10 -54.92 117.74
C PRO A 214 74.86 -53.86 118.82
N ALA A 215 73.72 -53.95 119.52
CA ALA A 215 73.51 -53.22 120.77
C ALA A 215 74.53 -53.72 121.81
N ASP A 216 75.52 -52.90 122.14
CA ASP A 216 76.48 -53.18 123.21
C ASP A 216 75.76 -53.04 124.57
N PRO A 217 75.59 -54.11 125.37
CA PRO A 217 74.82 -54.06 126.61
C PRO A 217 75.51 -53.34 127.78
N ASN A 218 76.68 -52.72 127.58
CA ASN A 218 77.43 -52.07 128.66
C ASN A 218 77.77 -50.60 128.35
N SER A 219 76.86 -49.68 128.68
CA SER A 219 77.25 -48.32 129.08
C SER A 219 76.24 -47.76 130.09
N GLN A 220 76.45 -48.11 131.36
CA GLN A 220 76.10 -47.27 132.51
C GLN A 220 77.30 -46.36 132.86
N GLU A 221 77.00 -45.23 133.52
CA GLU A 221 77.89 -44.30 134.24
C GLU A 221 78.59 -43.17 133.44
N GLN A 222 77.95 -41.99 133.35
CA GLN A 222 78.22 -40.78 134.17
C GLN A 222 77.36 -39.59 133.70
#